data_AF-A0A962V9I5-F1
#
_entry.id   AF-A0A962V9I5-F1
#
_cell.length_a   1.000
_cell.length_b   1.000
_cell.length_c   1.000
_cell.angle_alpha   90.00
_cell.angle_beta   90.00
_cell.angle_gamma   90.00
#
_symmetry.space_group_name_H-M   'P 1'
#
loop_
_entity.id
_entity.type
_entity.pdbx_description
1 polymer ?
#
loop_
_entity_poly.entity_id
_entity_poly.type
_entity_poly.pdbx_seq_one_letter_code
_entity_poly.pdbx_strand_id
1 'polypeptide(L)' 'RLAEGFAVSARDSDGIIQAIESTGTRFELGVQWHPEYLPQRRSHRRIFRALVEAAYDTSTAGS' A
#
# COMPACT_ATOMS: atom_id res chain seq x y z
N ARG A 1 -16.14 -3.30 8.40
CA ARG A 1 -15.52 -4.62 8.69
C ARG A 1 -14.44 -4.83 7.63
N LEU A 2 -13.22 -5.18 8.01
CA LEU A 2 -12.14 -5.42 7.05
C LEU A 2 -12.35 -6.76 6.34
N ALA A 3 -11.96 -6.84 5.06
CA ALA A 3 -11.98 -8.09 4.32
C ALA A 3 -10.98 -9.10 4.91
N GLU A 4 -11.28 -10.39 4.78
CA GLU A 4 -10.35 -11.45 5.18
C GLU A 4 -9.09 -11.41 4.31
N GLY A 5 -7.94 -11.73 4.90
CA GLY A 5 -6.65 -11.64 4.22
C GLY A 5 -6.03 -10.24 4.17
N PHE A 6 -6.61 -9.26 4.87
CA PHE A 6 -6.05 -7.90 4.99
C PHE A 6 -5.82 -7.50 6.45
N ALA A 7 -4.79 -6.70 6.69
CA ALA A 7 -4.47 -6.07 7.95
C ALA A 7 -4.57 -4.53 7.85
N VAL A 8 -4.80 -3.87 8.99
CA VAL A 8 -4.80 -2.39 9.06
C VAL A 8 -3.38 -1.88 9.22
N SER A 9 -2.90 -1.08 8.27
CA SER A 9 -1.55 -0.50 8.30
C SER A 9 -1.53 0.94 8.83
N ALA A 10 -2.66 1.67 8.75
CA ALA A 10 -2.76 3.03 9.28
C ALA A 10 -4.17 3.40 9.72
N ARG A 11 -4.24 4.24 10.76
CA ARG A 11 -5.45 4.94 11.22
C ARG A 11 -5.16 6.41 11.46
N ASP A 12 -6.17 7.26 11.34
CA ASP A 12 -6.09 8.66 11.79
C ASP A 12 -6.42 8.81 13.29
N SER A 13 -6.45 10.06 13.77
CA SER A 13 -6.74 10.41 15.17
C SER A 13 -8.14 10.00 15.63
N ASP A 14 -9.09 9.90 14.70
CA ASP A 14 -10.46 9.48 14.98
C ASP A 14 -10.61 7.95 14.86
N GLY A 15 -9.51 7.25 14.58
CA GLY A 15 -9.46 5.80 14.45
C GLY A 15 -9.98 5.29 13.11
N ILE A 16 -10.23 6.17 12.13
CA ILE A 16 -10.66 5.76 10.78
C ILE A 16 -9.48 5.09 10.09
N ILE A 17 -9.75 3.96 9.43
CA ILE A 17 -8.73 3.22 8.68
C ILE A 17 -8.33 4.04 7.46
N GLN A 18 -7.04 4.33 7.35
CA GLN A 18 -6.47 5.11 6.25
C GLN A 18 -5.67 4.23 5.29
N ALA A 19 -5.12 3.09 5.75
CA ALA A 19 -4.41 2.15 4.90
C ALA A 19 -4.61 0.70 5.35
N ILE A 20 -4.61 -0.21 4.38
CA ILE A 20 -4.67 -1.66 4.56
C ILE A 20 -3.66 -2.35 3.64
N GLU A 21 -3.14 -3.49 4.08
CA GLU A 21 -2.25 -4.33 3.28
C GLU A 21 -2.70 -5.79 3.33
N SER A 22 -2.42 -6.52 2.25
CA SER A 22 -2.68 -7.96 2.21
C SER A 22 -1.71 -8.70 3.12
N THR A 23 -2.21 -9.73 3.81
CA THR A 23 -1.37 -10.66 4.58
C THR A 23 -0.78 -11.78 3.71
N GLY A 24 -1.06 -11.76 2.40
CA GLY A 24 -0.52 -12.68 1.42
C GLY A 24 0.92 -12.34 1.00
N THR A 25 1.41 -13.05 -0.02
CA THR A 25 2.78 -12.89 -0.54
C THR A 25 2.89 -11.84 -1.66
N ARG A 26 1.76 -11.42 -2.23
CA ARG A 26 1.73 -10.38 -3.27
C ARG A 26 1.73 -8.99 -2.64
N PHE A 27 2.36 -8.05 -3.33
CA PHE A 27 2.28 -6.64 -2.93
C PHE A 27 0.89 -6.09 -3.25
N GLU A 28 0.09 -5.89 -2.21
CA GLU A 28 -1.26 -5.36 -2.29
C GLU A 28 -1.45 -4.36 -1.14
N LEU A 29 -1.56 -3.09 -1.50
CA LEU A 29 -1.70 -1.98 -0.56
C LEU A 29 -2.83 -1.05 -1.01
N GLY A 30 -3.77 -0.78 -0.11
CA GLY A 30 -4.84 0.20 -0.30
C GLY A 30 -4.65 1.40 0.62
N VAL A 31 -4.80 2.61 0.07
CA VAL A 31 -4.80 3.86 0.85
C VAL A 31 -6.07 4.64 0.54
N GLN A 32 -6.63 5.29 1.57
CA GLN A 32 -7.89 6.03 1.44
C GLN A 32 -7.68 7.44 0.90
N TRP A 33 -6.54 8.06 1.21
CA TRP A 33 -6.18 9.36 0.67
C TRP A 33 -5.68 9.24 -0.77
N HIS A 34 -5.59 10.36 -1.47
CA HIS A 34 -5.06 10.44 -2.82
C HIS A 34 -3.57 10.79 -2.82
N PRO A 35 -2.65 9.80 -2.81
CA PRO A 35 -1.20 10.05 -2.82
C PRO A 35 -0.73 10.79 -4.08
N GLU A 36 -1.48 10.71 -5.19
CA GLU A 36 -1.22 11.38 -6.47
C GLU A 36 -1.36 12.91 -6.41
N TYR A 37 -2.23 13.44 -5.55
CA TYR A 37 -2.41 14.90 -5.37
C TYR A 37 -1.41 15.52 -4.37
N LEU A 38 -0.54 14.70 -3.76
CA LEU A 38 0.44 15.13 -2.75
C LEU A 38 1.89 14.77 -3.14
N PRO A 39 2.36 15.08 -4.37
CA PRO A 39 3.67 14.66 -4.88
C PRO A 39 4.86 15.29 -4.12
N GLN A 40 4.63 16.42 -3.46
CA GLN A 40 5.63 17.19 -2.73
C GLN A 40 6.07 16.50 -1.42
N ARG A 41 5.32 15.51 -0.92
CA ARG A 41 5.64 14.80 0.33
C ARG A 41 6.42 13.51 0.06
N ARG A 42 7.66 13.46 0.58
CA ARG A 42 8.59 12.32 0.40
C ARG A 42 8.00 10.97 0.81
N SER A 43 7.07 10.93 1.76
CA SER A 43 6.38 9.71 2.20
C SER A 43 5.51 9.08 1.11
N HIS A 44 4.80 9.86 0.28
CA HIS A 44 3.95 9.32 -0.78
C HIS A 44 4.76 8.73 -1.93
N ARG A 45 5.92 9.33 -2.23
CA ARG A 45 6.86 8.76 -3.21
C ARG A 45 7.34 7.35 -2.84
N ARG A 46 7.40 7.01 -1.54
CA ARG A 46 7.81 5.67 -1.09
C ARG A 46 6.75 4.61 -1.43
N ILE A 47 5.47 4.96 -1.42
CA ILE A 47 4.38 4.05 -1.78
C ILE A 47 4.49 3.65 -3.25
N PHE A 48 4.61 4.63 -4.14
CA PHE A 48 4.79 4.36 -5.58
C PHE A 48 6.09 3.61 -5.86
N ARG A 49 7.18 3.94 -5.15
CA ARG A 49 8.44 3.21 -5.29
C ARG A 49 8.28 1.73 -4.90
N ALA A 50 7.65 1.44 -3.77
CA ALA A 50 7.40 0.06 -3.34
C ALA A 50 6.54 -0.71 -4.33
N LEU A 51 5.52 -0.07 -4.92
CA LEU A 51 4.71 -0.67 -5.99
C LEU A 51 5.55 -1.04 -7.21
N VAL A 52 6.43 -0.13 -7.65
CA VAL A 52 7.32 -0.38 -8.80
C VAL A 52 8.32 -1.49 -8.50
N GLU A 53 8.95 -1.48 -7.32
CA GLU A 53 9.88 -2.53 -6.89
C GLU A 53 9.20 -3.91 -6.89
N ALA A 54 8.00 -4.01 -6.33
CA ALA A 54 7.24 -5.26 -6.31
C ALA A 54 6.85 -5.79 -7.71
N ALA A 55 6.59 -4.89 -8.67
CA ALA A 55 6.30 -5.28 -10.06
C ALA A 55 7.54 -5.88 -10.75
N TYR A 56 8.74 -5.37 -10.44
CA TYR A 56 9.99 -5.94 -10.95
C TYR A 56 10.32 -7.31 -10.30
N ASP A 57 10.13 -7.45 -8.99
CA ASP A 57 10.38 -8.73 -8.29
C ASP A 57 9.45 -9.84 -8.79
N THR A 58 8.18 -9.52 -9.05
CA THR A 58 7.20 -10.48 -9.61
C THR A 58 7.60 -10.95 -11.01
N SER A 59 8.29 -10.12 -11.79
CA SER A 59 8.75 -10.47 -13.14
C SER A 59 9.90 -11.50 -13.15
N THR A 60 10.58 -11.70 -12.02
CA THR A 60 11.72 -12.61 -11.89
C THR A 60 11.33 -13.96 -11.27
N ALA A 61 10.21 -14.02 -10.55
CA ALA A 61 9.69 -15.24 -9.93
C ALA A 61 8.86 -16.14 -10.88
N GLY A 62 8.68 -15.72 -12.14
CA GLY A 62 7.89 -16.44 -13.15
C GLY A 62 8.69 -16.95 -14.36
N SER A 63 10.03 -16.90 -14.31
CA SER A 63 10.92 -17.34 -15.39
C SER A 63 11.89 -18.44 -14.96
#